data_AF-A0A2N2EC30-F1
#
_entry.id   AF-A0A2N2EC30-F1
#
_cell.length_a   1.000
_cell.length_b   1.000
_cell.length_c   1.000
_cell.angle_alpha   90.00
_cell.angle_beta   90.00
_cell.angle_gamma   90.00
#
_symmetry.space_group_name_H-M   'P 1'
#
loop_
_entity.id
_entity.type
_entity.pdbx_description
1 polymer ?
#
loop_
_entity_poly.entity_id
_entity_poly.type
_entity_poly.pdbx_seq_one_letter_code
_entity_poly.pdbx_strand_id
1 'polypeptide(L)' 'MPKVMGSNSSGTDGNIAVFSLPGGIETAITGVGIYHPDKSETQRVGLEPDIYIEPTIIGIKKGRDELIEKDVDLIKQW' A
#
# COMPACT_ATOMS: atom_id res chain seq x y z
N MET A 1 -17.93 -7.37 -3.78
CA MET A 1 -16.48 -7.31 -3.53
C MET A 1 -16.27 -6.46 -2.29
N PRO A 2 -15.34 -6.81 -1.39
CA PRO A 2 -15.00 -5.92 -0.27
C PRO A 2 -14.48 -4.60 -0.83
N LYS A 3 -14.74 -3.50 -0.12
CA LYS A 3 -14.13 -2.19 -0.41
C LYS A 3 -12.84 -2.05 0.40
N VAL A 4 -11.85 -1.38 -0.17
CA VAL A 4 -10.58 -1.06 0.48
C VAL A 4 -10.58 0.42 0.87
N MET A 5 -10.18 0.72 2.11
CA MET A 5 -10.06 2.08 2.64
C MET A 5 -8.63 2.35 3.10
N GLY A 6 -8.17 3.58 2.92
CA GLY A 6 -6.89 4.05 3.44
C GLY A 6 -6.25 5.07 2.51
N SER A 7 -4.94 5.02 2.38
CA SER A 7 -4.17 5.73 1.37
C SER A 7 -3.49 4.73 0.43
N ASN A 8 -2.81 5.23 -0.62
CA ASN A 8 -2.07 4.38 -1.52
C ASN A 8 -1.06 3.51 -0.75
N SER A 9 -1.03 2.22 -1.09
CA SER A 9 0.03 1.32 -0.60
C SER A 9 1.42 1.74 -1.11
N SER A 10 2.48 1.10 -0.61
CA SER A 10 3.87 1.47 -0.93
C SER A 10 4.29 1.28 -2.40
N GLY A 11 3.52 0.52 -3.18
CA GLY A 11 3.85 0.23 -4.59
C GLY A 11 5.16 -0.54 -4.72
N THR A 12 5.30 -1.62 -3.95
CA THR A 12 6.47 -2.51 -3.95
C THR A 12 6.12 -3.93 -4.42
N ASP A 13 5.09 -4.03 -5.28
CA ASP A 13 4.56 -5.30 -5.76
C ASP A 13 5.43 -5.85 -6.90
N GLY A 14 6.46 -6.60 -6.51
CA GLY A 14 7.37 -7.32 -7.39
C GLY A 14 8.22 -8.29 -6.58
N ASN A 15 8.72 -9.34 -7.23
CA ASN A 15 9.61 -10.29 -6.55
C ASN A 15 11.00 -9.67 -6.34
N ILE A 16 11.68 -10.10 -5.29
CA ILE A 16 13.09 -9.78 -5.10
C ILE A 16 13.97 -10.80 -5.85
N ALA A 17 15.00 -10.31 -6.52
CA ALA A 17 16.08 -11.09 -7.09
C ALA A 17 17.37 -10.74 -6.34
N VAL A 18 17.82 -11.65 -5.49
CA VAL A 18 19.06 -11.52 -4.70
C VAL A 18 20.23 -12.09 -5.50
N PHE A 19 21.36 -11.39 -5.51
CA PHE A 19 22.58 -11.86 -6.18
C PHE A 19 23.84 -11.32 -5.52
N SER A 20 24.96 -11.99 -5.78
CA SER A 20 26.27 -11.64 -5.23
C SER A 20 27.12 -10.91 -6.27
N LEU A 21 27.83 -9.87 -5.82
CA LEU A 21 28.84 -9.14 -6.58
C LEU A 21 30.25 -9.59 -6.18
N PRO A 22 31.28 -9.34 -7.02
CA PRO A 22 32.67 -9.56 -6.65
C PRO A 22 33.03 -8.88 -5.33
N GLY A 23 33.88 -9.53 -4.53
CA GLY A 23 34.21 -9.06 -3.17
C GLY A 23 33.23 -9.50 -2.08
N GLY A 24 32.27 -10.38 -2.40
CA GLY A 24 31.37 -10.99 -1.41
C GLY A 24 30.22 -10.09 -0.97
N ILE A 25 29.84 -9.10 -1.79
CA ILE A 25 28.73 -8.19 -1.50
C ILE A 25 27.43 -8.84 -1.97
N GLU A 26 26.46 -9.00 -1.08
CA GLU A 26 25.09 -9.38 -1.43
C GLU A 26 24.24 -8.15 -1.70
N THR A 27 23.41 -8.20 -2.74
CA THR A 27 22.47 -7.14 -3.08
C THR A 27 21.19 -7.73 -3.67
N ALA A 28 20.17 -6.91 -3.87
CA ALA A 28 18.91 -7.31 -4.45
C ALA A 28 18.34 -6.23 -5.37
N ILE A 29 17.56 -6.68 -6.36
CA ILE A 29 16.73 -5.82 -7.23
C ILE A 29 15.30 -6.36 -7.27
N THR A 30 14.35 -5.54 -7.71
CA THR A 30 13.02 -6.03 -8.11
C THR A 30 13.14 -6.77 -9.45
N GLY A 31 12.64 -8.00 -9.53
CA GLY A 31 12.79 -8.89 -10.68
C GLY A 31 11.63 -8.87 -11.69
N VAL A 32 10.44 -8.39 -11.29
CA VAL A 32 9.26 -8.30 -12.15
C VAL A 32 8.49 -7.00 -11.91
N GLY A 33 7.84 -6.51 -12.96
CA GLY A 33 6.81 -5.47 -12.85
C GLY A 33 5.43 -6.09 -12.78
N ILE A 34 4.65 -5.71 -11.78
CA ILE A 34 3.23 -6.04 -11.67
C ILE A 34 2.40 -4.86 -12.18
N TYR A 35 1.36 -5.17 -12.95
CA TYR A 35 0.53 -4.19 -13.62
C TYR A 35 -0.95 -4.52 -13.43
N HIS A 36 -1.76 -3.47 -13.45
CA HIS A 36 -3.21 -3.61 -13.56
C HIS A 36 -3.62 -4.22 -14.90
N PRO A 37 -4.86 -4.74 -15.05
CA PRO A 37 -5.36 -5.26 -16.32
C PRO A 37 -5.31 -4.25 -17.49
N ASP A 38 -5.39 -2.96 -17.18
CA ASP A 38 -5.25 -1.85 -18.15
C ASP A 38 -3.80 -1.46 -18.46
N LYS A 39 -2.83 -2.17 -17.85
CA LYS A 39 -1.38 -1.97 -17.92
C LYS A 39 -0.82 -0.74 -17.18
N SER A 40 -1.61 -0.06 -16.34
CA SER A 40 -1.07 0.91 -15.40
C SER A 40 -0.15 0.23 -14.37
N GLU A 41 0.90 0.92 -13.95
CA GLU A 41 1.91 0.39 -13.04
C GLU A 41 1.46 0.40 -11.57
N THR A 42 1.86 -0.63 -10.82
CA THR A 42 1.74 -0.61 -9.35
C THR A 42 3.02 -0.12 -8.68
N GLN A 43 4.18 -0.30 -9.32
CA GLN A 43 5.48 0.03 -8.76
C GLN A 43 5.65 1.54 -8.56
N ARG A 44 6.04 1.96 -7.35
CA ARG A 44 6.15 3.36 -6.88
C ARG A 44 4.84 4.15 -6.78
N VAL A 45 3.73 3.61 -7.26
CA VAL A 45 2.40 4.26 -7.23
C VAL A 45 1.51 3.64 -6.15
N GLY A 46 1.61 2.32 -5.99
CA GLY A 46 0.75 1.55 -5.10
C GLY A 46 -0.65 1.33 -5.65
N LEU A 47 -1.41 0.50 -4.95
CA LEU A 47 -2.85 0.36 -5.17
C LEU A 47 -3.60 1.55 -4.55
N GLU A 48 -4.45 2.20 -5.35
CA GLU A 48 -5.40 3.23 -4.91
C GLU A 48 -6.60 2.56 -4.21
N PRO A 49 -7.01 3.03 -3.02
CA PRO A 49 -8.16 2.48 -2.30
C PRO A 49 -9.48 2.98 -2.92
N ASP A 50 -10.58 2.23 -2.72
CA ASP A 50 -11.92 2.67 -3.10
C ASP A 50 -12.36 3.92 -2.32
N ILE A 51 -11.84 4.08 -1.09
CA ILE A 51 -12.12 5.19 -0.20
C ILE A 51 -10.82 5.75 0.36
N TYR A 52 -10.45 6.95 -0.08
CA TYR A 52 -9.26 7.64 0.40
C TYR A 52 -9.47 8.26 1.79
N ILE A 53 -8.54 8.02 2.71
CA ILE A 53 -8.43 8.64 4.03
C ILE A 53 -7.00 8.50 4.57
N GLU A 54 -6.54 9.53 5.27
CA GLU A 54 -5.28 9.50 6.01
C GLU A 54 -5.53 9.85 7.48
N PRO A 55 -4.72 9.32 8.41
CA PRO A 55 -4.79 9.74 9.80
C PRO A 55 -4.43 11.22 9.91
N THR A 56 -5.21 11.98 10.68
CA THR A 56 -4.88 13.38 10.95
C THR A 56 -3.86 13.49 12.07
N ILE A 57 -3.04 14.54 12.04
CA ILE A 57 -2.11 14.87 13.14
C ILE A 57 -2.87 15.00 14.47
N ILE A 58 -4.10 15.54 14.44
CA ILE A 58 -4.94 15.71 15.64
C ILE A 58 -5.41 14.35 16.16
N GLY A 59 -5.84 13.45 15.26
CA GLY A 59 -6.23 12.07 15.57
C GLY A 59 -5.09 11.33 16.26
N ILE A 60 -3.89 11.36 15.65
CA ILE A 60 -2.67 10.75 16.21
C ILE A 60 -2.37 11.33 17.61
N LYS A 61 -2.37 12.66 17.78
CA LYS A 61 -2.12 13.30 19.08
C LYS A 61 -3.14 12.91 20.16
N LYS A 62 -4.36 12.56 19.77
CA LYS A 62 -5.45 12.14 20.66
C LYS A 62 -5.53 10.62 20.85
N GLY A 63 -4.64 9.84 20.23
CA GLY A 63 -4.69 8.38 20.27
C GLY A 63 -5.92 7.78 19.58
N ARG A 64 -6.47 8.49 18.59
CA ARG A 64 -7.63 8.03 17.81
C ARG A 64 -7.18 7.42 16.50
N ASP A 65 -7.91 6.39 16.07
CA ASP A 65 -7.79 5.77 14.76
C ASP A 65 -9.01 6.16 13.92
N GLU A 66 -8.86 7.22 13.15
CA GLU A 66 -9.94 7.78 12.33
C GLU A 66 -10.32 6.87 11.16
N LEU A 67 -9.44 5.95 10.74
CA LEU A 67 -9.70 4.97 9.70
C LEU A 67 -10.67 3.91 10.24
N ILE A 68 -10.35 3.32 11.39
CA ILE A 68 -11.21 2.32 12.04
C ILE A 68 -12.58 2.92 12.41
N GLU A 69 -12.60 4.13 12.96
CA GLU A 69 -13.86 4.81 13.30
C GLU A 69 -14.76 4.96 12.05
N LYS A 70 -14.18 5.38 10.91
CA LYS A 70 -14.91 5.52 9.64
C LYS A 70 -15.33 4.18 9.04
N ASP A 71 -14.49 3.16 9.13
CA ASP A 71 -14.81 1.79 8.68
C ASP A 71 -16.03 1.24 9.42
N VAL A 72 -16.08 1.40 10.75
CA VAL A 72 -17.22 0.97 11.57
C VAL A 72 -18.52 1.68 11.15
N ASP A 73 -18.46 2.98 10.87
CA ASP A 73 -19.62 3.75 10.42
C ASP A 73 -20.11 3.34 9.03
N LEU A 74 -19.21 2.98 8.11
CA LEU A 74 -19.57 2.49 6.78
C LEU A 74 -20.18 1.10 6.83
N ILE A 75 -19.63 0.20 7.65
CA ILE A 75 -20.15 -1.17 7.80
C ILE A 75 -21.57 -1.15 8.38
N LYS A 76 -21.89 -0.22 9.29
CA LYS A 76 -23.25 -0.07 9.84
C LYS A 76 -24.29 0.43 8.83
N GLN A 77 -23.87 1.05 7.74
CA GLN A 77 -24.75 1.56 6.68
C GLN A 77 -25.00 0.54 5.58
N TRP A 78 -24.35 -0.62 5.63
CA TRP A 78 -24.58 -1.74 4.73
C TRP A 78 -25.75 -2.58 5.21
#